data_AF-A0A3B9H3G4-F1
#
_entry.id   AF-A0A3B9H3G4-F1
#
_cell.length_a   1.000
_cell.length_b   1.000
_cell.length_c   1.000
_cell.angle_alpha   90.00
_cell.angle_beta   90.00
_cell.angle_gamma   90.00
#
_symmetry.space_group_name_H-M   'P 1'
#
loop_
_entity.id
_entity.type
_entity.pdbx_description
1 polymer ?
#
loop_
_entity_poly.entity_id
_entity_poly.type
_entity_poly.pdbx_seq_one_letter_code
_entity_poly.pdbx_strand_id
1 'polypeptide(L)'
;MSNAIYAMLGRQQGLMQEMQVVANNLANSSTTGYKSDRALFGEFLVATGSQSSSLSMGGLAGHSFAMSQGALKVTGGEMDFAIQGDGFFLV
;
A
#
# COMPACT_ATOMS: atom_id res chain seq x y z
N MET A 1 -15.02 -12.41 -25.66
CA MET A 1 -15.92 -12.37 -24.48
C MET A 1 -15.16 -12.57 -23.16
N SER A 2 -14.29 -13.58 -23.04
CA SER A 2 -13.56 -13.91 -21.80
C SER A 2 -12.59 -12.82 -21.29
N ASN A 3 -11.86 -12.16 -22.19
CA ASN A 3 -10.83 -11.16 -21.84
C ASN A 3 -11.38 -9.96 -21.05
N ALA A 4 -12.61 -9.52 -21.31
CA ALA A 4 -13.23 -8.40 -20.60
C ALA A 4 -13.57 -8.75 -19.15
N ILE A 5 -14.01 -10.01 -18.90
CA ILE A 5 -14.31 -10.50 -17.56
C ILE A 5 -13.03 -10.59 -16.73
N TYR A 6 -11.92 -11.07 -17.33
CA TYR A 6 -10.62 -11.11 -16.64
C TYR A 6 -10.08 -9.72 -16.31
N ALA A 7 -10.25 -8.75 -17.20
CA ALA A 7 -9.89 -7.37 -16.92
C ALA A 7 -10.72 -6.76 -15.76
N MET A 8 -12.03 -7.01 -15.74
CA MET A 8 -12.90 -6.56 -14.64
C MET A 8 -12.55 -7.24 -13.31
N LEU A 9 -12.29 -8.55 -13.32
CA LEU A 9 -11.91 -9.29 -12.11
C LEU A 9 -10.57 -8.78 -11.53
N GLY A 10 -9.57 -8.53 -12.38
CA GLY A 10 -8.29 -7.97 -11.95
C GLY A 10 -8.45 -6.59 -11.31
N ARG A 11 -9.33 -5.75 -11.88
CA ARG A 11 -9.69 -4.45 -11.29
C ARG A 11 -10.38 -4.59 -9.94
N GLN A 12 -11.36 -5.49 -9.82
CA GLN A 12 -12.05 -5.74 -8.55
C GLN A 12 -11.07 -6.24 -7.47
N GLN A 13 -10.17 -7.15 -7.82
CA GLN A 13 -9.13 -7.63 -6.90
C GLN A 13 -8.21 -6.50 -6.43
N GLY A 14 -7.82 -5.60 -7.35
CA GLY A 14 -7.06 -4.40 -7.01
C GLY A 14 -7.77 -3.51 -5.99
N LEU A 15 -9.05 -3.19 -6.23
CA LEU A 15 -9.85 -2.39 -5.29
C LEU A 15 -9.95 -3.05 -3.91
N MET A 16 -10.12 -4.37 -3.84
CA MET A 16 -10.16 -5.08 -2.56
C MET A 16 -8.84 -4.97 -1.79
N GLN A 17 -7.70 -5.02 -2.49
CA GLN A 17 -6.39 -4.82 -1.88
C GLN A 17 -6.19 -3.38 -1.39
N GLU A 18 -6.64 -2.38 -2.15
CA GLU A 18 -6.61 -0.98 -1.71
C GLU A 18 -7.41 -0.78 -0.42
N MET A 19 -8.62 -1.33 -0.38
CA MET A 19 -9.46 -1.30 0.82
C MET A 19 -8.77 -1.96 2.01
N GLN A 20 -8.05 -3.06 1.80
CA GLN A 20 -7.28 -3.72 2.85
C GLN A 20 -6.14 -2.84 3.38
N VAL A 21 -5.43 -2.12 2.51
CA VAL A 21 -4.38 -1.18 2.92
C VAL A 21 -4.97 -0.03 3.73
N VAL A 22 -6.08 0.56 3.28
CA VAL A 22 -6.78 1.62 4.01
C VAL A 22 -7.25 1.11 5.39
N ALA A 23 -7.85 -0.08 5.44
CA ALA A 23 -8.29 -0.69 6.69
C ALA A 23 -7.12 -0.93 7.66
N ASN A 24 -5.98 -1.42 7.17
CA ASN A 24 -4.78 -1.64 7.97
C ASN A 24 -4.20 -0.32 8.51
N ASN A 25 -4.18 0.73 7.69
CA ASN A 25 -3.74 2.06 8.12
C ASN A 25 -4.65 2.63 9.21
N LEU A 26 -5.96 2.46 9.06
CA LEU A 26 -6.94 2.91 10.06
C LEU A 26 -6.80 2.14 11.37
N ALA A 27 -6.65 0.82 11.30
CA ALA A 27 -6.48 -0.02 12.48
C ALA A 27 -5.21 0.33 13.28
N ASN A 28 -4.17 0.82 12.61
CA ASN A 28 -2.89 1.19 13.23
C ASN A 28 -2.71 2.70 13.42
N SER A 29 -3.76 3.51 13.25
CA SER A 29 -3.64 4.97 13.33
C SER A 29 -3.18 5.48 14.70
N SER A 30 -3.40 4.70 15.76
CA SER A 30 -2.98 5.00 17.13
C SER A 30 -1.72 4.24 17.58
N THR A 31 -1.11 3.44 16.70
CA THR A 31 0.10 2.66 17.04
C THR A 31 1.33 3.56 16.98
N THR A 32 2.08 3.65 18.09
CA THR A 32 3.31 4.45 18.17
C THR A 32 4.33 3.98 17.14
N GLY A 33 4.89 4.92 16.37
CA GLY A 33 5.92 4.63 15.37
C GLY A 33 5.40 4.00 14.07
N TYR A 34 4.09 3.77 13.92
CA TYR A 34 3.53 3.23 12.68
C TYR A 34 3.74 4.18 11.49
N LYS A 35 4.12 3.62 10.33
CA LYS A 35 4.27 4.33 9.07
C LYS A 35 3.18 3.88 8.11
N SER A 36 2.37 4.83 7.65
CA SER A 36 1.23 4.52 6.78
C SER A 36 1.70 3.92 5.46
N ASP A 37 1.05 2.84 5.05
CA ASP A 37 1.28 2.17 3.78
C ASP A 37 0.43 2.79 2.66
N ARG A 38 0.92 2.72 1.42
CA ARG A 38 0.23 3.13 0.21
C ARG A 38 0.37 2.04 -0.84
N ALA A 39 -0.77 1.53 -1.31
CA ALA A 39 -0.82 0.64 -2.46
C ALA A 39 -0.41 1.39 -3.74
N LEU A 40 0.53 0.83 -4.49
CA LEU A 40 0.93 1.32 -5.81
C LEU A 40 0.28 0.44 -6.86
N PHE A 41 -0.49 1.05 -7.77
CA PHE A 41 -1.10 0.35 -8.90
C PHE A 41 -0.26 0.52 -10.16
N GLY A 42 -0.07 -0.58 -10.88
CA GLY A 42 0.58 -0.60 -12.18
C GLY A 42 -0.33 -1.25 -13.22
N GLU A 43 -0.18 -0.79 -14.46
CA GLU A 43 -0.81 -1.41 -15.62
C GLU A 43 0.24 -2.16 -16.43
N PHE A 44 -0.13 -3.32 -16.96
CA PHE A 44 0.68 -4.11 -17.86
C PHE A 44 -0.14 -4.57 -19.06
N LEU A 45 0.50 -4.70 -20.21
CA LEU A 45 -0.13 -5.15 -21.44
C LEU A 45 -0.01 -6.66 -21.57
N VAL A 46 -1.15 -7.32 -21.77
CA VAL A 46 -1.24 -8.76 -22.05
C VAL A 46 -1.52 -8.95 -23.54
N ALA A 47 -0.65 -9.71 -24.21
CA ALA A 47 -0.86 -10.08 -25.61
C ALA A 47 -2.03 -11.08 -25.71
N THR A 48 -3.01 -10.79 -26.57
CA THR A 48 -4.21 -11.62 -26.73
C THR A 48 -4.17 -12.49 -28.02
N GLY A 49 -2.98 -12.68 -28.60
CA GLY A 49 -2.74 -13.45 -29.84
C GLY A 49 -2.29 -12.57 -31.02
N SER A 50 -1.86 -13.19 -32.14
CA SER A 50 -1.16 -12.48 -33.24
C SER A 50 -2.04 -11.55 -34.11
N GLN A 51 -3.36 -11.53 -33.90
CA GLN A 51 -4.32 -10.70 -34.66
C GLN A 51 -5.21 -9.82 -33.76
N SER A 52 -4.97 -9.80 -32.45
CA SER A 52 -5.84 -9.13 -31.47
C SER A 52 -5.08 -8.02 -30.76
N SER A 53 -5.71 -6.86 -30.55
CA SER A 53 -5.12 -5.75 -29.79
C SER A 53 -4.70 -6.19 -28.38
N SER A 54 -3.54 -5.74 -27.92
CA SER A 54 -3.06 -5.96 -26.55
C SER A 54 -4.07 -5.43 -25.53
N LEU A 55 -4.28 -6.18 -24.45
CA LEU A 55 -5.19 -5.81 -23.37
C LEU A 55 -4.41 -5.17 -22.22
N SER A 56 -4.76 -3.95 -21.81
CA SER A 56 -4.24 -3.39 -20.56
C SER A 56 -4.91 -4.07 -19.37
N MET A 57 -4.11 -4.61 -18.46
CA MET A 57 -4.53 -5.18 -17.19
C MET A 57 -3.86 -4.42 -16.05
N GLY A 58 -4.66 -3.98 -15.07
CA GLY A 58 -4.17 -3.29 -13.89
C GLY A 58 -4.14 -4.21 -12.67
N GLY A 59 -3.14 -4.03 -11.81
CA GLY A 59 -3.01 -4.74 -10.54
C GLY A 59 -2.13 -4.00 -9.54
N LEU A 60 -2.11 -4.48 -8.30
CA LEU A 60 -1.19 -3.99 -7.27
C LEU A 60 0.24 -4.30 -7.71
N ALA A 61 1.03 -3.25 -7.92
CA ALA A 61 2.43 -3.32 -8.34
C ALA A 61 3.38 -3.29 -7.14
N GLY A 62 2.95 -2.77 -5.98
CA GLY A 62 3.76 -2.75 -4.78
C GLY A 62 3.18 -1.90 -3.66
N HIS A 63 4.01 -1.68 -2.64
CA HIS A 63 3.69 -0.91 -1.45
C HIS A 63 4.73 0.20 -1.27
N SER A 64 4.30 1.35 -0.74
CA SER A 64 5.16 2.47 -0.39
C SER A 64 4.79 3.02 0.97
N PHE A 65 5.77 3.10 1.87
CA PHE A 65 5.55 3.63 3.21
C PHE A 65 5.82 5.13 3.27
N ALA A 66 4.95 5.87 3.93
CA ALA A 66 5.18 7.29 4.22
C ALA A 66 6.14 7.40 5.42
N MET A 67 7.42 7.64 5.15
CA MET A 67 8.46 7.70 6.19
C MET A 67 8.48 9.01 7.00
N SER A 68 7.59 9.97 6.70
CA SER A 68 7.48 11.25 7.43
C SER A 68 7.33 11.06 8.94
N GLN A 69 7.98 11.92 9.71
CA GLN A 69 7.86 11.91 11.16
C GLN A 69 6.46 12.37 11.60
N GLY A 70 5.85 11.63 12.52
CA GLY A 70 4.57 11.98 13.14
C GLY A 70 4.75 12.88 14.38
N ALA A 71 3.64 13.24 15.00
CA ALA A 71 3.67 14.01 16.24
C ALA A 71 4.28 13.18 17.39
N LEU A 72 5.19 13.78 18.15
CA LEU A 72 5.71 13.21 19.38
C LEU A 72 4.80 13.63 20.55
N LYS A 73 4.50 12.67 21.43
CA LYS A 73 3.73 12.90 22.66
C LYS A 73 4.61 12.59 23.86
N VAL A 74 4.71 13.54 24.79
CA VAL A 74 5.37 13.29 26.07
C VAL A 74 4.47 12.40 26.93
N THR A 75 5.03 11.29 27.39
CA THR A 75 4.33 10.29 28.21
C THR A 75 4.64 10.44 29.71
N GLY A 76 5.79 11.02 30.06
CA GLY A 76 6.26 11.16 31.44
C GLY A 76 6.97 9.93 32.01
N GLY A 77 7.15 8.87 31.21
CA GLY A 77 7.94 7.70 31.60
C GLY A 77 9.45 7.99 31.51
N GLU A 78 10.22 7.56 32.51
CA GLU A 78 11.69 7.76 32.54
C GLU A 78 12.42 6.98 31.44
N MET A 79 11.79 5.92 30.91
CA MET A 79 12.35 5.04 29.88
C MET A 79 11.63 5.16 28.53
N ASP A 80 10.81 6.20 28.35
CA ASP A 80 10.08 6.42 27.10
C ASP A 80 10.89 7.33 26.17
N PHE A 81 11.60 6.73 25.23
CA PHE A 81 12.44 7.43 24.26
C PHE A 81 11.80 7.44 22.87
N ALA A 82 12.02 8.53 22.13
CA ALA A 82 11.64 8.68 20.73
C ALA A 82 12.78 9.30 19.93
N ILE A 83 12.87 8.95 18.65
CA ILE A 83 13.83 9.54 17.71
C ILE A 83 13.18 10.77 17.07
N GLN A 84 13.90 11.90 17.07
CA GLN A 84 13.57 13.07 16.28
C GLN A 84 14.53 13.17 15.09
N GLY A 85 13.97 13.18 13.88
CA GLY A 85 14.70 13.02 12.63
C GLY A 85 14.73 11.57 12.14
N ASP A 86 15.65 11.30 11.23
CA ASP A 86 15.80 9.98 10.62
C ASP A 86 16.60 9.03 11.52
N GLY A 87 16.15 7.79 11.65
CA GLY A 87 16.83 6.76 12.42
C GLY A 87 15.89 5.67 12.91
N PHE A 88 16.48 4.54 13.33
CA PHE A 88 15.78 3.42 13.94
C PHE A 88 16.51 2.98 15.21
N PHE A 89 15.77 2.48 16.18
CA PHE A 89 16.36 1.77 17.30
C PHE A 89 16.84 0.39 16.85
N LEU A 90 18.03 0.00 17.31
CA LEU A 90 18.50 -1.37 17.24
C LEU A 90 18.01 -2.11 18.49
N VAL A 91 17.49 -3.33 18.31
CA VAL A 91 17.00 -4.20 19.39
C VAL A 91 17.62 -5.57 19.28
#